data_AF-F6BCX9-F1
#
_entry.id   AF-F6BCX9-F1
#
_cell.length_a   1.000
_cell.length_b   1.000
_cell.length_c   1.000
_cell.angle_alpha   90.00
_cell.angle_beta   90.00
_cell.angle_gamma   90.00
#
_symmetry.space_group_name_H-M   'P 1'
#
loop_
_entity.id
_entity.type
_entity.pdbx_description
1 polymer ?
#
loop_
_entity_poly.entity_id
_entity_poly.type
_entity_poly.pdbx_seq_one_letter_code
_entity_poly.pdbx_strand_id
1 'polypeptide(L)'
;MDMETWKEFYNKIMDDFRFDKEKDVESAIILNEIIEKEKNNIDIEEVKKLISGKEVYVFGAGPSLKKHVKIIKEKNTQNPIIAADGATKALLEEGIVPNIIISDLDGDINSIIEANKKGAIVVIHAHGDNIDKIKEYARTLKNIIGSTQIPHFEQLKLSNLINYGGFTDGDRCCFLAEHLEAKKIILCGMDFGIYVTKYSRPNIKNDIEIADDIKQKKLKYAEELVHWLKIHGKSEIVYLE
;
A
#
# COMPACT_ATOMS: atom_id res chain seq x y z
N MET A 1 -12.38 2.66 -6.23
CA MET A 1 -13.35 1.65 -6.74
C MET A 1 -14.60 1.72 -5.88
N ASP A 2 -15.80 1.54 -6.43
CA ASP A 2 -17.00 1.41 -5.61
C ASP A 2 -17.01 0.06 -4.87
N MET A 3 -17.71 -0.02 -3.74
CA MET A 3 -17.65 -1.19 -2.87
C MET A 3 -18.35 -2.43 -3.43
N GLU A 4 -19.33 -2.29 -4.35
CA GLU A 4 -19.96 -3.46 -4.97
C GLU A 4 -19.02 -4.10 -6.00
N THR A 5 -18.33 -3.31 -6.82
CA THR A 5 -17.26 -3.83 -7.69
C THR A 5 -16.14 -4.45 -6.86
N TRP A 6 -15.72 -3.78 -5.77
CA TRP A 6 -14.68 -4.32 -4.90
C TRP A 6 -15.08 -5.64 -4.25
N LYS A 7 -16.34 -5.80 -3.86
CA LYS A 7 -16.88 -7.03 -3.26
C LYS A 7 -16.72 -8.25 -4.18
N GLU A 8 -16.85 -8.08 -5.48
CA GLU A 8 -16.62 -9.17 -6.45
C GLU A 8 -15.16 -9.62 -6.44
N PHE A 9 -14.22 -8.67 -6.55
CA PHE A 9 -12.78 -8.95 -6.47
C PHE A 9 -12.40 -9.56 -5.12
N TYR A 10 -12.87 -8.96 -4.02
CA TYR A 10 -12.63 -9.44 -2.67
C TYR A 10 -13.08 -10.89 -2.52
N ASN A 11 -14.33 -11.23 -2.87
CA ASN A 11 -14.81 -12.61 -2.76
C ASN A 11 -13.97 -13.58 -3.60
N LYS A 12 -13.66 -13.21 -4.84
CA LYS A 12 -12.79 -14.01 -5.72
C LYS A 12 -11.42 -14.26 -5.07
N ILE A 13 -10.78 -13.23 -4.52
CA ILE A 13 -9.49 -13.34 -3.83
C ILE A 13 -9.59 -14.25 -2.60
N MET A 14 -10.60 -14.03 -1.75
CA MET A 14 -10.77 -14.84 -0.54
C MET A 14 -10.94 -16.33 -0.87
N ASP A 15 -11.70 -16.65 -1.92
CA ASP A 15 -11.90 -18.04 -2.36
C ASP A 15 -10.61 -18.62 -2.98
N ASP A 16 -9.92 -17.84 -3.82
CA ASP A 16 -8.72 -18.26 -4.55
C ASP A 16 -7.52 -18.54 -3.65
N PHE A 17 -7.41 -17.84 -2.53
CA PHE A 17 -6.35 -18.01 -1.53
C PHE A 17 -6.82 -18.76 -0.28
N ARG A 18 -8.12 -19.05 -0.17
CA ARG A 18 -8.75 -19.66 1.01
C ARG A 18 -8.50 -18.87 2.29
N PHE A 19 -8.55 -17.55 2.18
CA PHE A 19 -8.40 -16.66 3.32
C PHE A 19 -9.69 -16.62 4.15
N ASP A 20 -9.52 -16.34 5.44
CA ASP A 20 -10.58 -16.27 6.43
C ASP A 20 -11.13 -14.83 6.49
N LYS A 21 -12.42 -14.65 6.18
CA LYS A 21 -13.08 -13.33 6.15
C LYS A 21 -13.32 -12.78 7.55
N GLU A 22 -13.56 -13.66 8.52
CA GLU A 22 -13.72 -13.31 9.93
C GLU A 22 -12.40 -12.77 10.50
N LYS A 23 -11.25 -13.29 10.04
CA LYS A 23 -9.93 -12.77 10.41
C LYS A 23 -9.68 -11.35 9.89
N ASP A 24 -10.16 -11.01 8.69
CA ASP A 24 -10.11 -9.62 8.20
C ASP A 24 -10.90 -8.67 9.11
N VAL A 25 -12.10 -9.11 9.55
CA VAL A 25 -12.94 -8.34 10.49
C VAL A 25 -12.23 -8.17 11.83
N GLU A 26 -11.64 -9.24 12.38
CA GLU A 26 -10.88 -9.18 13.63
C GLU A 26 -9.74 -8.16 13.54
N SER A 27 -8.92 -8.24 12.48
CA SER A 27 -7.82 -7.32 12.23
C SER A 27 -8.28 -5.86 12.13
N ALA A 28 -9.37 -5.62 11.40
CA ALA A 28 -9.95 -4.30 11.23
C ALA A 28 -10.45 -3.71 12.57
N ILE A 29 -11.17 -4.49 13.39
CA ILE A 29 -11.64 -4.07 14.71
C ILE A 29 -10.45 -3.65 15.59
N ILE A 30 -9.41 -4.48 15.64
CA ILE A 30 -8.22 -4.22 16.46
C ILE A 30 -7.51 -2.94 16.04
N LEU A 31 -7.31 -2.73 14.73
CA LEU A 31 -6.70 -1.49 14.23
C LEU A 31 -7.54 -0.27 14.58
N ASN A 32 -8.87 -0.36 14.39
CA ASN A 32 -9.80 0.72 14.70
C ASN A 32 -9.75 1.11 16.20
N GLU A 33 -9.74 0.13 17.11
CA GLU A 33 -9.63 0.36 18.54
C GLU A 33 -8.30 0.97 18.96
N ILE A 34 -7.19 0.54 18.35
CA ILE A 34 -5.87 1.11 18.60
C ILE A 34 -5.85 2.59 18.20
N ILE A 35 -6.33 2.92 17.00
CA ILE A 35 -6.38 4.31 16.53
C ILE A 35 -7.27 5.16 17.42
N GLU A 36 -8.45 4.67 17.79
CA GLU A 36 -9.38 5.38 18.68
C GLU A 36 -8.75 5.71 20.04
N LYS A 37 -8.02 4.73 20.60
CA LYS A 37 -7.39 4.86 21.92
C LYS A 37 -6.16 5.78 21.89
N GLU A 38 -5.26 5.57 20.94
CA GLU A 38 -3.98 6.29 20.87
C GLU A 38 -4.14 7.69 20.24
N LYS A 39 -5.20 7.92 19.44
CA LYS A 39 -5.45 9.18 18.72
C LYS A 39 -4.25 9.64 17.90
N ASN A 40 -3.58 8.67 17.28
CA ASN A 40 -2.37 8.86 16.49
C ASN A 40 -2.64 8.92 14.98
N ASN A 41 -3.91 9.10 14.59
CA ASN A 41 -4.34 9.26 13.22
C ASN A 41 -4.14 10.68 12.68
N ILE A 42 -4.20 10.80 11.36
CA ILE A 42 -4.31 12.06 10.62
C ILE A 42 -5.64 12.10 9.85
N ASP A 43 -6.18 13.28 9.66
CA ASP A 43 -7.37 13.49 8.82
C ASP A 43 -7.04 13.16 7.36
N ILE A 44 -7.89 12.34 6.73
CA ILE A 44 -7.76 11.97 5.32
C ILE A 44 -7.81 13.20 4.40
N GLU A 45 -8.48 14.28 4.79
CA GLU A 45 -8.52 15.53 4.02
C GLU A 45 -7.16 16.22 3.95
N GLU A 46 -6.31 16.10 4.99
CA GLU A 46 -4.93 16.59 4.93
C GLU A 46 -4.10 15.79 3.93
N VAL A 47 -4.36 14.48 3.83
CA VAL A 47 -3.71 13.60 2.86
C VAL A 47 -4.24 13.86 1.44
N LYS A 48 -5.52 14.19 1.30
CA LYS A 48 -6.11 14.59 0.03
C LYS A 48 -5.45 15.85 -0.54
N LYS A 49 -5.15 16.86 0.28
CA LYS A 49 -4.41 18.08 -0.16
C LYS A 49 -3.02 17.77 -0.71
N LEU A 50 -2.40 16.70 -0.23
CA LEU A 50 -1.11 16.25 -0.74
C LEU A 50 -1.25 15.68 -2.16
N ILE A 51 -2.34 14.97 -2.47
CA ILE A 51 -2.48 14.13 -3.67
C ILE A 51 -3.36 14.75 -4.77
N SER A 52 -4.49 15.36 -4.41
CA SER A 52 -5.54 15.77 -5.34
C SER A 52 -5.01 16.71 -6.44
N GLY A 53 -5.32 16.37 -7.69
CA GLY A 53 -4.92 17.12 -8.88
C GLY A 53 -3.43 17.05 -9.24
N LYS A 54 -2.61 16.29 -8.51
CA LYS A 54 -1.16 16.20 -8.74
C LYS A 54 -0.76 14.92 -9.47
N GLU A 55 0.44 14.95 -10.04
CA GLU A 55 1.12 13.73 -10.47
C GLU A 55 1.73 13.07 -9.24
N VAL A 56 1.59 11.74 -9.11
CA VAL A 56 2.01 10.98 -7.94
C VAL A 56 2.89 9.81 -8.39
N TYR A 57 4.02 9.63 -7.73
CA TYR A 57 4.89 8.49 -7.96
C TYR A 57 4.54 7.36 -6.98
N VAL A 58 4.19 6.19 -7.50
CA VAL A 58 3.88 5.00 -6.71
C VAL A 58 5.01 4.00 -6.84
N PHE A 59 5.64 3.67 -5.71
CA PHE A 59 6.77 2.76 -5.66
C PHE A 59 6.38 1.38 -5.14
N GLY A 60 6.48 0.38 -6.01
CA GLY A 60 6.44 -1.04 -5.66
C GLY A 60 7.83 -1.63 -5.42
N ALA A 61 7.86 -2.90 -4.99
CA ALA A 61 9.10 -3.61 -4.65
C ALA A 61 9.63 -4.57 -5.75
N GLY A 62 9.33 -4.27 -7.01
CA GLY A 62 9.75 -5.04 -8.18
C GLY A 62 11.20 -4.77 -8.61
N PRO A 63 11.74 -5.60 -9.54
CA PRO A 63 13.11 -5.50 -10.06
C PRO A 63 13.60 -4.11 -10.48
N SER A 64 12.74 -3.26 -11.06
CA SER A 64 13.15 -1.94 -11.52
C SER A 64 13.24 -0.89 -10.42
N LEU A 65 12.86 -1.23 -9.17
CA LEU A 65 12.80 -0.30 -8.03
C LEU A 65 14.08 0.53 -7.88
N LYS A 66 15.27 -0.08 -7.79
CA LYS A 66 16.52 0.68 -7.58
C LYS A 66 16.87 1.59 -8.75
N LYS A 67 16.56 1.19 -10.00
CA LYS A 67 16.72 2.05 -11.19
C LYS A 67 15.82 3.28 -11.05
N HIS A 68 14.54 3.06 -10.75
CA HIS A 68 13.56 4.14 -10.65
C HIS A 68 13.82 5.09 -9.48
N VAL A 69 14.28 4.60 -8.33
CA VAL A 69 14.67 5.47 -7.21
C VAL A 69 15.78 6.43 -7.63
N LYS A 70 16.80 5.96 -8.36
CA LYS A 70 17.88 6.83 -8.87
C LYS A 70 17.36 7.88 -9.84
N ILE A 71 16.49 7.50 -10.77
CA ILE A 71 15.86 8.45 -11.71
C ILE A 71 15.08 9.54 -10.95
N ILE A 72 14.30 9.17 -9.93
CA ILE A 72 13.54 10.13 -9.13
C ILE A 72 14.46 11.04 -8.30
N LYS A 73 15.55 10.50 -7.76
CA LYS A 73 16.58 11.28 -7.07
C LYS A 73 17.21 12.32 -7.99
N GLU A 74 17.59 11.93 -9.20
CA GLU A 74 18.18 12.81 -10.20
C GLU A 74 17.20 13.88 -10.70
N LYS A 75 15.92 13.51 -10.88
CA LYS A 75 14.85 14.46 -11.23
C LYS A 75 14.57 15.48 -10.12
N ASN A 76 14.92 15.18 -8.87
CA ASN A 76 14.66 16.02 -7.69
C ASN A 76 13.21 16.53 -7.64
N THR A 77 12.26 15.66 -7.98
CA THR A 77 10.83 16.00 -8.09
C THR A 77 10.25 16.45 -6.75
N GLN A 78 9.32 17.39 -6.79
CA GLN A 78 8.54 17.84 -5.63
C GLN A 78 7.15 17.19 -5.58
N ASN A 79 6.83 16.34 -6.56
CA ASN A 79 5.58 15.60 -6.60
C ASN A 79 5.51 14.54 -5.48
N PRO A 80 4.31 14.24 -4.97
CA PRO A 80 4.13 13.24 -3.93
C PRO A 80 4.66 11.85 -4.31
N ILE A 81 5.23 11.16 -3.32
CA ILE A 81 5.71 9.78 -3.41
C ILE A 81 4.92 8.92 -2.43
N ILE A 82 4.33 7.84 -2.93
CA ILE A 82 3.69 6.78 -2.16
C ILE A 82 4.54 5.52 -2.30
N ALA A 83 4.94 4.89 -1.19
CA ALA A 83 5.72 3.67 -1.17
C ALA A 83 4.90 2.49 -0.63
N ALA A 84 4.96 1.35 -1.32
CA ALA A 84 4.43 0.09 -0.83
C ALA A 84 5.49 -0.59 0.04
N ASP A 85 5.21 -0.65 1.34
CA ASP A 85 5.94 -1.41 2.35
C ASP A 85 7.47 -1.38 2.15
N GLY A 86 8.08 -2.49 1.73
CA GLY A 86 9.53 -2.61 1.52
C GLY A 86 10.15 -1.64 0.51
N ALA A 87 9.38 -1.03 -0.40
CA ALA A 87 9.87 0.05 -1.26
C ALA A 87 10.34 1.28 -0.45
N THR A 88 9.81 1.45 0.77
CA THR A 88 10.24 2.48 1.73
C THR A 88 11.74 2.40 2.00
N LYS A 89 12.26 1.18 2.22
CA LYS A 89 13.68 0.96 2.49
C LYS A 89 14.55 1.40 1.32
N ALA A 90 14.19 1.04 0.10
CA ALA A 90 14.96 1.39 -1.09
C ALA A 90 15.01 2.91 -1.32
N LEU A 91 13.93 3.63 -1.01
CA LEU A 91 13.89 5.09 -1.06
C LEU A 91 14.80 5.71 0.02
N LEU A 92 14.72 5.22 1.26
CA LEU A 92 15.52 5.72 2.38
C LEU A 92 17.03 5.50 2.17
N GLU A 93 17.43 4.37 1.60
CA GLU A 93 18.82 4.08 1.22
C GLU A 93 19.40 5.14 0.27
N GLU A 94 18.54 5.80 -0.51
CA GLU A 94 18.93 6.87 -1.43
C GLU A 94 18.67 8.28 -0.88
N GLY A 95 18.25 8.39 0.39
CA GLY A 95 17.97 9.65 1.08
C GLY A 95 16.60 10.25 0.78
N ILE A 96 15.68 9.49 0.17
CA ILE A 96 14.33 9.94 -0.16
C ILE A 96 13.36 9.45 0.92
N VAL A 97 12.62 10.39 1.52
CA VAL A 97 11.52 10.06 2.45
C VAL A 97 10.22 10.08 1.66
N PRO A 98 9.47 8.97 1.57
CA PRO A 98 8.16 8.97 0.93
C PRO A 98 7.18 9.84 1.73
N ASN A 99 6.19 10.42 1.06
CA ASN A 99 5.16 11.18 1.76
C ASN A 99 4.14 10.25 2.43
N ILE A 100 3.81 9.13 1.76
CA ILE A 100 2.85 8.13 2.23
C ILE A 100 3.49 6.74 2.09
N ILE A 101 3.26 5.88 3.08
CA ILE A 101 3.62 4.46 3.06
C ILE A 101 2.32 3.67 3.19
N ILE A 102 2.10 2.68 2.33
CA ILE A 102 1.04 1.68 2.52
C ILE A 102 1.71 0.38 2.91
N SER A 103 1.28 -0.22 4.02
CA SER A 103 1.91 -1.42 4.56
C SER A 103 0.95 -2.21 5.45
N ASP A 104 1.07 -3.53 5.38
CA ASP A 104 0.53 -4.46 6.37
C ASP A 104 1.45 -4.70 7.58
N LEU A 105 2.58 -3.98 7.62
CA LEU A 105 3.62 -4.01 8.66
C LEU A 105 4.43 -5.33 8.71
N ASP A 106 4.44 -6.11 7.63
CA ASP A 106 5.20 -7.37 7.55
C ASP A 106 6.65 -7.20 7.01
N GLY A 107 6.96 -6.04 6.43
CA GLY A 107 8.26 -5.71 5.84
C GLY A 107 9.33 -5.20 6.81
N ASP A 108 10.23 -4.33 6.30
CA ASP A 108 11.30 -3.72 7.09
C ASP A 108 10.72 -2.62 8.01
N ILE A 109 10.24 -3.05 9.17
CA ILE A 109 9.55 -2.17 10.12
C ILE A 109 10.43 -1.00 10.60
N ASN A 110 11.74 -1.19 10.67
CA ASN A 110 12.67 -0.13 11.06
C ASN A 110 12.66 1.02 10.04
N SER A 111 12.64 0.69 8.75
CA SER A 111 12.53 1.67 7.66
C SER A 111 11.19 2.41 7.71
N ILE A 112 10.09 1.71 7.99
CA ILE A 112 8.76 2.32 8.14
C ILE A 112 8.74 3.30 9.31
N ILE A 113 9.24 2.88 10.48
CA ILE A 113 9.33 3.73 11.68
C ILE A 113 10.25 4.92 11.43
N GLU A 114 11.38 4.74 10.76
CA GLU A 114 12.30 5.84 10.43
C GLU A 114 11.63 6.88 9.51
N ALA A 115 11.00 6.44 8.43
CA ALA A 115 10.28 7.33 7.52
C ALA A 115 9.12 8.05 8.24
N ASN A 116 8.38 7.35 9.10
CA ASN A 116 7.31 7.93 9.89
C ASN A 116 7.81 8.99 10.88
N LYS A 117 8.95 8.76 11.54
CA LYS A 117 9.62 9.76 12.39
C LYS A 117 9.99 11.01 11.60
N LYS A 118 10.41 10.84 10.34
CA LYS A 118 10.70 11.92 9.38
C LYS A 118 9.47 12.58 8.75
N GLY A 119 8.26 12.12 9.09
CA GLY A 119 7.00 12.76 8.71
C GLY A 119 6.16 12.00 7.69
N ALA A 120 6.59 10.83 7.21
CA ALA A 120 5.77 10.01 6.33
C ALA A 120 4.46 9.59 7.01
N ILE A 121 3.35 9.70 6.28
CA ILE A 121 2.04 9.17 6.68
C ILE A 121 2.06 7.66 6.48
N VAL A 122 1.54 6.89 7.43
CA VAL A 122 1.46 5.43 7.29
C VAL A 122 0.01 5.00 7.19
N VAL A 123 -0.34 4.45 6.04
CA VAL A 123 -1.63 3.81 5.78
C VAL A 123 -1.48 2.34 6.15
N ILE A 124 -1.98 1.97 7.33
CA ILE A 124 -1.91 0.59 7.82
C ILE A 124 -3.05 -0.19 7.20
N HIS A 125 -2.73 -1.28 6.50
CA HIS A 125 -3.73 -2.17 5.92
C HIS A 125 -4.05 -3.33 6.86
N ALA A 126 -5.27 -3.38 7.39
CA ALA A 126 -5.74 -4.50 8.20
C ALA A 126 -6.29 -5.64 7.33
N HIS A 127 -5.74 -6.84 7.53
CA HIS A 127 -6.23 -8.12 7.01
C HIS A 127 -5.88 -9.27 7.97
N GLY A 128 -6.36 -10.48 7.70
CA GLY A 128 -6.35 -11.59 8.66
C GLY A 128 -4.97 -12.06 9.13
N ASP A 129 -3.92 -11.85 8.33
CA ASP A 129 -2.58 -12.39 8.60
C ASP A 129 -1.69 -11.43 9.42
N ASN A 130 -2.07 -10.15 9.57
CA ASN A 130 -1.20 -9.13 10.17
C ASN A 130 -1.66 -8.61 11.55
N ILE A 131 -2.59 -9.31 12.20
CA ILE A 131 -3.14 -8.94 13.51
C ILE A 131 -2.03 -8.71 14.55
N ASP A 132 -1.05 -9.62 14.63
CA ASP A 132 0.03 -9.50 15.60
C ASP A 132 0.96 -8.31 15.30
N LYS A 133 1.20 -8.03 14.01
CA LYS A 133 1.99 -6.87 13.56
C LYS A 133 1.30 -5.56 13.91
N ILE A 134 -0.03 -5.47 13.73
CA ILE A 134 -0.82 -4.32 14.14
C ILE A 134 -0.72 -4.09 15.65
N LYS A 135 -0.91 -5.15 16.46
CA LYS A 135 -0.83 -5.06 17.93
C LYS A 135 0.56 -4.60 18.40
N GLU A 136 1.61 -5.05 17.72
CA GLU A 136 3.00 -4.74 18.06
C GLU A 136 3.37 -3.30 17.68
N TYR A 137 3.06 -2.87 16.45
CA TYR A 137 3.67 -1.66 15.89
C TYR A 137 2.74 -0.46 15.76
N ALA A 138 1.42 -0.64 15.59
CA ALA A 138 0.52 0.47 15.28
C ALA A 138 0.53 1.57 16.36
N ARG A 139 0.76 1.22 17.63
CA ARG A 139 0.87 2.17 18.76
C ARG A 139 2.15 3.01 18.74
N THR A 140 3.18 2.57 18.02
CA THR A 140 4.47 3.27 17.94
C THR A 140 4.54 4.30 16.84
N LEU A 141 3.57 4.25 15.91
CA LEU A 141 3.48 5.11 14.75
C LEU A 141 2.58 6.34 15.04
N LYS A 142 2.77 7.39 14.25
CA LYS A 142 1.96 8.62 14.24
C LYS A 142 1.50 8.93 12.81
N ASN A 143 0.57 9.88 12.63
CA ASN A 143 0.04 10.24 11.32
C ASN A 143 -0.49 9.01 10.55
N ILE A 144 -1.29 8.20 11.23
CA ILE A 144 -1.80 6.95 10.69
C ILE A 144 -3.12 7.19 9.93
N ILE A 145 -3.32 6.44 8.85
CA ILE A 145 -4.65 6.14 8.32
C ILE A 145 -4.87 4.64 8.43
N GLY A 146 -5.95 4.22 9.08
CA GLY A 146 -6.36 2.82 9.05
C GLY A 146 -7.06 2.49 7.73
N SER A 147 -6.76 1.35 7.13
CA SER A 147 -7.47 0.87 5.95
C SER A 147 -7.84 -0.61 6.06
N THR A 148 -8.92 -0.99 5.40
CA THR A 148 -9.41 -2.37 5.36
C THR A 148 -9.67 -2.83 3.92
N GLN A 149 -9.94 -4.12 3.75
CA GLN A 149 -10.41 -4.72 2.51
C GLN A 149 -11.86 -5.24 2.60
N ILE A 150 -12.53 -5.09 3.74
CA ILE A 150 -13.90 -5.58 3.93
C ILE A 150 -14.87 -4.69 3.13
N PRO A 151 -15.66 -5.24 2.17
CA PRO A 151 -16.55 -4.42 1.35
C PRO A 151 -17.68 -3.73 2.15
N HIS A 152 -18.18 -4.38 3.21
CA HIS A 152 -19.28 -3.89 4.05
C HIS A 152 -18.80 -3.25 5.36
N PHE A 153 -17.57 -2.71 5.39
CA PHE A 153 -16.95 -2.23 6.63
C PHE A 153 -17.75 -1.12 7.34
N GLU A 154 -18.51 -0.31 6.59
CA GLU A 154 -19.36 0.75 7.16
C GLU A 154 -20.41 0.20 8.13
N GLN A 155 -20.93 -1.01 7.87
CA GLN A 155 -21.91 -1.68 8.74
C GLN A 155 -21.29 -2.11 10.08
N LEU A 156 -19.97 -2.23 10.13
CA LEU A 156 -19.20 -2.59 11.34
C LEU A 156 -18.88 -1.37 12.22
N LYS A 157 -19.28 -0.15 11.82
CA LYS A 157 -19.04 1.10 12.56
C LYS A 157 -17.56 1.37 12.87
N LEU A 158 -16.67 0.98 11.95
CA LEU A 158 -15.23 1.21 12.06
C LEU A 158 -14.88 2.62 11.55
N SER A 159 -15.08 3.64 12.39
CA SER A 159 -14.95 5.06 12.03
C SER A 159 -13.52 5.51 11.71
N ASN A 160 -12.51 4.74 12.13
CA ASN A 160 -11.10 5.09 11.91
C ASN A 160 -10.49 4.37 10.71
N LEU A 161 -11.29 3.63 9.93
CA LEU A 161 -10.85 2.89 8.77
C LEU A 161 -11.49 3.42 7.49
N ILE A 162 -10.75 3.31 6.38
CA ILE A 162 -11.25 3.55 5.04
C ILE A 162 -11.08 2.30 4.17
N ASN A 163 -11.92 2.15 3.15
CA ASN A 163 -11.72 1.17 2.10
C ASN A 163 -11.82 1.85 0.73
N TYR A 164 -10.79 1.68 -0.09
CA TYR A 164 -10.68 2.23 -1.44
C TYR A 164 -10.46 1.14 -2.50
N GLY A 165 -10.48 -0.13 -2.09
CA GLY A 165 -10.14 -1.30 -2.89
C GLY A 165 -8.64 -1.60 -2.92
N GLY A 166 -8.27 -2.57 -3.75
CA GLY A 166 -6.90 -3.05 -3.89
C GLY A 166 -6.55 -4.16 -2.90
N PHE A 167 -5.62 -5.02 -3.28
CA PHE A 167 -5.29 -6.27 -2.61
C PHE A 167 -3.90 -6.28 -1.97
N THR A 168 -2.86 -5.94 -2.72
CA THR A 168 -1.48 -5.87 -2.22
C THR A 168 -1.10 -4.43 -1.95
N ASP A 169 -0.11 -4.18 -1.08
CA ASP A 169 0.33 -2.81 -0.79
C ASP A 169 0.68 -2.01 -2.06
N GLY A 170 1.24 -2.67 -3.08
CA GLY A 170 1.58 -2.05 -4.37
C GLY A 170 0.38 -1.51 -5.12
N ASP A 171 -0.64 -2.33 -5.38
CA ASP A 171 -1.83 -1.85 -6.09
C ASP A 171 -2.69 -0.95 -5.21
N ARG A 172 -2.74 -1.20 -3.88
CA ARG A 172 -3.40 -0.30 -2.92
C ARG A 172 -2.84 1.12 -2.96
N CYS A 173 -1.54 1.31 -3.25
CA CYS A 173 -0.98 2.65 -3.49
C CYS A 173 -1.65 3.37 -4.67
N CYS A 174 -1.94 2.63 -5.74
CA CYS A 174 -2.63 3.17 -6.92
C CYS A 174 -4.09 3.50 -6.59
N PHE A 175 -4.79 2.60 -5.90
CA PHE A 175 -6.19 2.82 -5.50
C PHE A 175 -6.34 3.98 -4.52
N LEU A 176 -5.41 4.16 -3.57
CA LEU A 176 -5.40 5.31 -2.69
C LEU A 176 -5.18 6.61 -3.48
N ALA A 177 -4.21 6.63 -4.40
CA ALA A 177 -3.96 7.81 -5.23
C ALA A 177 -5.18 8.19 -6.07
N GLU A 178 -5.85 7.21 -6.69
CA GLU A 178 -7.12 7.40 -7.41
C GLU A 178 -8.23 7.91 -6.48
N HIS A 179 -8.39 7.30 -5.31
CA HIS A 179 -9.42 7.69 -4.32
C HIS A 179 -9.24 9.14 -3.85
N LEU A 180 -7.99 9.58 -3.75
CA LEU A 180 -7.62 10.96 -3.38
C LEU A 180 -7.51 11.90 -4.60
N GLU A 181 -8.02 11.48 -5.76
CA GLU A 181 -8.15 12.29 -6.98
C GLU A 181 -6.80 12.77 -7.56
N ALA A 182 -5.78 11.90 -7.54
CA ALA A 182 -4.56 12.15 -8.30
C ALA A 182 -4.90 12.47 -9.76
N LYS A 183 -4.16 13.39 -10.38
CA LYS A 183 -4.29 13.65 -11.81
C LYS A 183 -3.66 12.53 -12.62
N LYS A 184 -2.50 12.05 -12.16
CA LYS A 184 -1.67 11.07 -12.84
C LYS A 184 -0.91 10.22 -11.83
N ILE A 185 -0.87 8.92 -12.06
CA ILE A 185 -0.14 7.94 -11.26
C ILE A 185 1.00 7.38 -12.12
N ILE A 186 2.23 7.55 -11.64
CA ILE A 186 3.45 7.10 -12.31
C ILE A 186 3.98 5.90 -11.53
N LEU A 187 3.95 4.73 -12.17
CA LEU A 187 4.34 3.47 -11.58
C LEU A 187 5.86 3.27 -11.63
N CYS A 188 6.47 3.09 -10.46
CA CYS A 188 7.89 2.87 -10.26
C CYS A 188 8.11 1.52 -9.55
N GLY A 189 8.90 0.61 -10.11
CA GLY A 189 9.16 -0.67 -9.43
C GLY A 189 7.92 -1.56 -9.32
N MET A 190 6.94 -1.33 -10.19
CA MET A 190 5.71 -2.11 -10.32
C MET A 190 5.83 -2.99 -11.57
N ASP A 191 6.83 -3.88 -11.57
CA ASP A 191 7.17 -4.68 -12.75
C ASP A 191 6.21 -5.87 -12.98
N PHE A 192 5.45 -6.24 -11.93
CA PHE A 192 4.62 -7.45 -11.90
C PHE A 192 5.41 -8.71 -12.32
N GLY A 193 4.72 -9.73 -12.82
CA GLY A 193 5.35 -10.99 -13.26
C GLY A 193 5.79 -11.89 -12.11
N ILE A 194 6.89 -12.62 -12.32
CA ILE A 194 7.31 -13.72 -11.45
C ILE A 194 8.52 -13.41 -10.57
N TYR A 195 9.12 -12.23 -10.72
CA TYR A 195 10.35 -11.87 -10.01
C TYR A 195 10.05 -10.97 -8.81
N VAL A 196 10.73 -11.26 -7.70
CA VAL A 196 10.69 -10.44 -6.48
C VAL A 196 12.09 -10.01 -6.11
N THR A 197 12.19 -8.86 -5.46
CA THR A 197 13.44 -8.36 -4.91
C THR A 197 13.53 -8.63 -3.41
N LYS A 198 14.73 -8.44 -2.84
CA LYS A 198 14.91 -8.45 -1.38
C LYS A 198 14.06 -7.39 -0.64
N TYR A 199 13.62 -6.35 -1.33
CA TYR A 199 12.71 -5.36 -0.76
C TYR A 199 11.30 -5.92 -0.62
N SER A 200 10.86 -6.81 -1.52
CA SER A 200 9.57 -7.51 -1.36
C SER A 200 9.66 -8.74 -0.46
N ARG A 201 10.82 -9.40 -0.39
CA ARG A 201 11.04 -10.62 0.40
C ARG A 201 12.43 -10.54 1.04
N PRO A 202 12.58 -9.99 2.26
CA PRO A 202 13.90 -9.79 2.88
C PRO A 202 14.76 -11.04 3.09
N ASN A 203 14.14 -12.23 3.05
CA ASN A 203 14.79 -13.51 3.35
C ASN A 203 15.36 -14.25 2.11
N ILE A 204 15.23 -13.69 0.90
CA ILE A 204 15.81 -14.31 -0.31
C ILE A 204 17.34 -14.18 -0.32
N LYS A 205 18.04 -15.08 -1.02
CA LYS A 205 19.52 -15.13 -1.00
C LYS A 205 20.14 -14.09 -1.93
N ASN A 206 19.56 -13.93 -3.12
CA ASN A 206 20.03 -13.00 -4.15
C ASN A 206 19.18 -11.72 -4.15
N ASP A 207 19.67 -10.65 -4.78
CA ASP A 207 18.90 -9.40 -4.87
C ASP A 207 17.57 -9.55 -5.62
N ILE A 208 17.47 -10.50 -6.55
CA ILE A 208 16.28 -10.84 -7.34
C ILE A 208 16.15 -12.35 -7.44
N GLU A 209 14.95 -12.89 -7.17
CA GLU A 209 14.62 -14.31 -7.31
C GLU A 209 13.22 -14.52 -7.90
N ILE A 210 12.95 -15.74 -8.36
CA ILE A 210 11.60 -16.16 -8.75
C ILE A 210 10.77 -16.30 -7.47
N ALA A 211 9.60 -15.66 -7.47
CA ALA A 211 8.68 -15.69 -6.35
C ALA A 211 8.03 -17.07 -6.19
N ASP A 212 7.65 -17.41 -4.96
CA ASP A 212 6.81 -18.58 -4.70
C ASP A 212 5.43 -18.47 -5.41
N ASP A 213 4.77 -19.60 -5.63
CA ASP A 213 3.50 -19.65 -6.39
C ASP A 213 2.41 -18.73 -5.80
N ILE A 214 2.36 -18.61 -4.47
CA ILE A 214 1.39 -17.74 -3.78
C ILE A 214 1.69 -16.29 -4.13
N LYS A 215 2.95 -15.86 -4.06
CA LYS A 215 3.35 -14.50 -4.40
C LYS A 215 3.18 -14.20 -5.88
N GLN A 216 3.48 -15.14 -6.79
CA GLN A 216 3.18 -14.98 -8.22
C GLN A 216 1.68 -14.78 -8.46
N LYS A 217 0.82 -15.57 -7.78
CA LYS A 217 -0.62 -15.40 -7.84
C LYS A 217 -1.05 -14.03 -7.31
N LYS A 218 -0.48 -13.55 -6.19
CA LYS A 218 -0.75 -12.20 -5.66
C LYS A 218 -0.36 -11.11 -6.67
N LEU A 219 0.81 -11.22 -7.30
CA LEU A 219 1.27 -10.27 -8.31
C LEU A 219 0.38 -10.22 -9.54
N LYS A 220 -0.16 -11.38 -9.97
CA LYS A 220 -1.15 -11.44 -11.05
C LYS A 220 -2.45 -10.71 -10.70
N TYR A 221 -2.95 -10.84 -9.47
CA TYR A 221 -4.11 -10.06 -9.02
C TYR A 221 -3.80 -8.57 -8.95
N ALA A 222 -2.63 -8.18 -8.45
CA ALA A 222 -2.21 -6.78 -8.43
C ALA A 222 -2.15 -6.18 -9.85
N GLU A 223 -1.64 -6.94 -10.82
CA GLU A 223 -1.62 -6.55 -12.23
C GLU A 223 -3.03 -6.40 -12.82
N GLU A 224 -3.91 -7.38 -12.57
CA GLU A 224 -5.32 -7.36 -12.99
C GLU A 224 -6.05 -6.13 -12.41
N LEU A 225 -5.85 -5.83 -11.13
CA LEU A 225 -6.47 -4.70 -10.43
C LEU A 225 -5.92 -3.35 -10.92
N VAL A 226 -4.62 -3.21 -11.14
CA VAL A 226 -4.04 -1.97 -11.69
C VAL A 226 -4.48 -1.77 -13.15
N HIS A 227 -4.60 -2.84 -13.93
CA HIS A 227 -5.15 -2.77 -15.29
C HIS A 227 -6.62 -2.35 -15.29
N TRP A 228 -7.43 -2.92 -14.39
CA TRP A 228 -8.81 -2.50 -14.18
C TRP A 228 -8.87 -1.00 -13.83
N LEU A 229 -8.03 -0.55 -12.90
CA LEU A 229 -7.98 0.86 -12.48
C LEU A 229 -7.61 1.79 -13.64
N LYS A 230 -6.71 1.36 -14.53
CA LYS A 230 -6.33 2.13 -15.72
C LYS A 230 -7.47 2.31 -16.72
N ILE A 231 -8.40 1.35 -16.81
CA ILE A 231 -9.54 1.39 -17.73
C ILE A 231 -10.72 2.15 -17.14
N HIS A 232 -10.97 1.97 -15.83
CA HIS A 232 -12.19 2.43 -15.17
C HIS A 232 -11.99 3.64 -14.25
N GLY A 233 -10.74 3.93 -13.87
CA GLY A 233 -10.37 5.09 -13.05
C GLY A 233 -10.31 6.40 -13.83
N LYS A 234 -10.16 7.49 -13.08
CA LYS A 234 -10.06 8.87 -13.61
C LYS A 234 -8.61 9.32 -13.77
N SER A 235 -7.69 8.80 -12.95
CA SER A 235 -6.27 9.13 -13.02
C SER A 235 -5.62 8.52 -14.25
N GLU A 236 -4.77 9.29 -14.93
CA GLU A 236 -3.90 8.73 -15.96
C GLU A 236 -2.85 7.81 -15.30
N ILE A 237 -2.76 6.53 -15.70
CA ILE A 237 -1.77 5.59 -15.16
C ILE A 237 -0.72 5.24 -16.21
N VAL A 238 0.54 5.56 -15.91
CA VAL A 238 1.70 5.29 -16.78
C VAL A 238 2.83 4.64 -16.01
N TYR A 239 3.69 3.91 -16.72
CA TYR A 239 4.95 3.41 -16.17
C TYR A 239 6.03 4.47 -16.29
N LEU A 240 6.95 4.51 -15.32
CA LEU A 240 8.16 5.30 -15.47
C LEU A 240 9.07 4.65 -16.53
N GLU A 241 9.46 5.43 -17.54
CA GLU A 241 10.40 5.02 -18.60
C GLU A 241 11.87 5.18 -18.15
#